data_AF-A0A2X1C6C7-F1
#
_entry.id   AF-A0A2X1C6C7-F1
#
_cell.length_a   1.000
_cell.length_b   1.000
_cell.length_c   1.000
_cell.angle_alpha   90.00
_cell.angle_beta   90.00
_cell.angle_gamma   90.00
#
_symmetry.space_group_name_H-M   'P 1'
#
loop_
_entity.id
_entity.type
_entity.pdbx_description
1 polymer ?
#
loop_
_entity_poly.entity_id
_entity_poly.type
_entity_poly.pdbx_seq_one_letter_code
_entity_poly.pdbx_strand_id
1 'polypeptide(L)'
;MNLRNIAIIAHVDHGKTTMVDALLAQSGLFRANEATTERAMDSNDQERERGITILAKCTSVLWNGKAGETRINIIDTPGHADFGGEVERILGMVDGCVLLVDAEEGVMPQTKFVLTKALRMGLRPILCINKVDRAHADPDRVLNETFDLFAALGATDEQLDFPVIYASGRSGWATLDLNQPSENLHPLYDLIVDHVPAPVAQARVNEPFQILNVLIESDPFLGRLLTGRIHSGKAVPGMAIKALSRDGKTIEQGRITKVLAFRGLKRQPIDDGVEAGDIVAIAGMSKATVADTLCALEVTEALPSLPIDPPTISMTVGVNDSPLAGREGDKVQSRVIRDRLLKEAEANVAIRITQTPDSDAYEVAGRGELQLGVLIENMRREGFELSISRPRVVYQTNENGQKLEPIEDVMIDVDDEFSGVVIEKLSARKAELTDMGPSGAGKTRIQLKCPSRSLIGYQGEFLTDTRGSGVLNRVFSHYEEHKGAIEGRLKGVLVSNSDGDTAAFALWNLEDRGVMFVNAGEKTYQGMIIGENSRWDDLDVNPIKGKQLTNVRASGKDEAVRLTPPRKMSLEQAIAYIEEDELVEVTPKSIRLRKEILNPSFRKKRVRAD
;
A
#
# COMPACT_ATOMS: atom_id res chain seq x y z
N MET A 1 17.53 -25.94 -17.62
CA MET A 1 18.02 -24.63 -17.15
C MET A 1 17.75 -24.53 -15.66
N ASN A 2 18.72 -24.13 -14.83
CA ASN A 2 18.50 -23.97 -13.40
C ASN A 2 17.69 -22.69 -13.16
N LEU A 3 16.62 -22.78 -12.36
CA LEU A 3 15.77 -21.65 -11.99
C LEU A 3 15.76 -21.49 -10.46
N ARG A 4 15.70 -20.24 -10.00
CA ARG A 4 15.39 -19.86 -8.62
C ARG A 4 14.41 -18.71 -8.65
N ASN A 5 13.29 -18.83 -7.93
CA ASN A 5 12.34 -17.74 -7.77
C ASN A 5 12.40 -17.29 -6.32
N ILE A 6 12.76 -16.03 -6.08
CA ILE A 6 12.87 -15.47 -4.73
C ILE A 6 12.06 -14.19 -4.59
N ALA A 7 11.53 -13.97 -3.39
CA ALA A 7 11.00 -12.67 -2.98
C ALA A 7 12.02 -11.94 -2.10
N ILE A 8 12.11 -10.61 -2.21
CA ILE A 8 12.87 -9.81 -1.23
C ILE A 8 11.90 -9.12 -0.28
N ILE A 9 12.05 -9.41 1.01
CA ILE A 9 11.23 -8.90 2.10
C ILE A 9 12.08 -7.91 2.89
N ALA A 10 11.59 -6.68 3.09
CA ALA A 10 12.31 -5.67 3.85
C ALA A 10 11.35 -4.67 4.47
N HIS A 11 11.81 -3.99 5.52
CA HIS A 11 11.17 -2.77 6.00
C HIS A 11 11.42 -1.60 5.03
N VAL A 12 10.65 -0.53 5.22
CA VAL A 12 10.93 0.79 4.66
C VAL A 12 12.36 1.19 4.99
N ASP A 13 13.07 1.79 4.04
CA ASP A 13 14.43 2.30 4.20
C ASP A 13 15.54 1.30 4.55
N HIS A 14 15.26 0.00 4.72
CA HIS A 14 16.30 -1.04 4.88
C HIS A 14 17.12 -1.29 3.59
N GLY A 15 16.82 -0.57 2.50
CA GLY A 15 17.62 -0.56 1.28
C GLY A 15 17.29 -1.68 0.30
N LYS A 16 16.03 -2.16 0.27
CA LYS A 16 15.56 -3.21 -0.65
C LYS A 16 15.82 -2.88 -2.11
N THR A 17 15.32 -1.72 -2.56
CA THR A 17 15.49 -1.25 -3.94
C THR A 17 16.97 -1.12 -4.29
N THR A 18 17.75 -0.48 -3.41
CA THR A 18 19.21 -0.35 -3.58
C THR A 18 19.90 -1.71 -3.71
N MET A 19 19.50 -2.71 -2.92
CA MET A 19 20.04 -4.07 -3.01
C MET A 19 19.68 -4.75 -4.34
N VAL A 20 18.42 -4.63 -4.78
CA VAL A 20 17.98 -5.20 -6.07
C VAL A 20 18.72 -4.55 -7.23
N ASP A 21 18.87 -3.22 -7.22
CA ASP A 21 19.61 -2.51 -8.27
C ASP A 21 21.09 -2.91 -8.30
N ALA A 22 21.72 -3.05 -7.13
CA ALA A 22 23.11 -3.49 -7.04
C ALA A 22 23.28 -4.93 -7.56
N LEU A 23 22.35 -5.84 -7.22
CA LEU A 23 22.30 -7.18 -7.79
C LEU A 23 22.19 -7.13 -9.32
N LEU A 24 21.25 -6.33 -9.85
CA LEU A 24 21.04 -6.16 -11.29
C LEU A 24 22.29 -5.62 -11.99
N ALA A 25 22.93 -4.58 -11.44
CA ALA A 25 24.14 -3.98 -11.99
C ALA A 25 25.30 -4.99 -12.08
N GLN A 26 25.42 -5.88 -11.08
CA GLN A 26 26.49 -6.88 -11.01
C GLN A 26 26.17 -8.20 -11.72
N SER A 27 24.94 -8.38 -12.22
CA SER A 27 24.54 -9.58 -12.97
C SER A 27 25.13 -9.67 -14.39
N GLY A 28 25.87 -8.65 -14.83
CA GLY A 28 26.46 -8.59 -16.18
C GLY A 28 25.48 -8.24 -17.30
N LEU A 29 24.21 -7.95 -17.00
CA LEU A 29 23.17 -7.57 -17.97
C LEU A 29 23.32 -6.13 -18.50
N PHE A 30 24.10 -5.27 -17.84
CA PHE A 30 24.31 -3.89 -18.25
C PHE A 30 25.62 -3.73 -19.02
N ARG A 31 25.56 -3.19 -20.25
CA ARG A 31 26.72 -2.52 -20.85
C ARG A 31 27.00 -1.27 -20.03
N ALA A 32 28.27 -0.90 -19.84
CA ALA A 32 28.72 0.22 -19.01
C ALA A 32 28.01 1.59 -19.26
N ASN A 33 27.25 1.73 -20.35
CA ASN A 33 26.50 2.95 -20.71
C ASN A 33 24.99 2.90 -20.36
N GLU A 34 24.44 1.78 -19.89
CA GLU A 34 23.04 1.70 -19.39
C GLU A 34 22.96 1.75 -17.85
N ALA A 35 24.11 1.79 -17.15
CA ALA A 35 24.24 1.70 -15.70
C ALA A 35 23.95 3.02 -14.94
N THR A 36 23.42 4.05 -15.60
CA THR A 36 23.19 5.38 -15.02
C THR A 36 21.71 5.66 -14.79
N THR A 37 21.08 4.85 -13.96
CA THR A 37 19.91 5.32 -13.18
C THR A 37 19.97 4.65 -11.82
N GLU A 38 20.51 5.35 -10.82
CA GLU A 38 20.29 4.97 -9.42
C GLU A 38 18.77 4.79 -9.23
N ARG A 39 18.30 3.65 -8.68
CA ARG A 39 16.89 3.39 -8.34
C ARG A 39 15.98 3.10 -9.53
N ALA A 40 16.36 2.13 -10.36
CA ALA A 40 15.58 1.71 -11.52
C ALA A 40 14.30 0.94 -11.14
N MET A 41 14.29 0.29 -9.97
CA MET A 41 13.13 -0.44 -9.45
C MET A 41 12.07 0.50 -8.86
N ASP A 42 12.42 1.57 -8.16
CA ASP A 42 11.46 2.57 -7.62
C ASP A 42 11.19 3.68 -8.66
N SER A 43 10.55 3.32 -9.77
CA SER A 43 10.18 4.28 -10.82
C SER A 43 9.02 5.22 -10.43
N ASN A 44 8.26 4.90 -9.36
CA ASN A 44 7.10 5.67 -8.93
C ASN A 44 7.47 6.61 -7.77
N ASP A 45 7.24 7.91 -7.95
CA ASP A 45 7.59 8.92 -6.95
C ASP A 45 6.85 8.72 -5.60
N GLN A 46 5.68 8.08 -5.61
CA GLN A 46 4.97 7.74 -4.38
C GLN A 46 5.67 6.63 -3.56
N GLU A 47 6.28 5.64 -4.23
CA GLU A 47 7.05 4.59 -3.55
C GLU A 47 8.25 5.22 -2.83
N ARG A 48 8.89 6.21 -3.47
CA ARG A 48 10.03 6.95 -2.93
C ARG A 48 9.67 7.82 -1.72
N GLU A 49 8.57 8.56 -1.79
CA GLU A 49 8.18 9.48 -0.72
C GLU A 49 7.65 8.76 0.52
N ARG A 50 6.99 7.62 0.32
CA ARG A 50 6.43 6.81 1.41
C ARG A 50 7.41 5.74 1.92
N GLY A 51 8.48 5.48 1.16
CA GLY A 51 9.46 4.44 1.44
C GLY A 51 8.92 3.00 1.35
N ILE A 52 7.73 2.80 0.79
CA ILE A 52 7.07 1.49 0.63
C ILE A 52 7.05 1.06 -0.84
N THR A 53 7.21 -0.24 -1.09
CA THR A 53 6.83 -0.84 -2.38
C THR A 53 5.32 -0.96 -2.43
N ILE A 54 4.71 -0.38 -3.47
CA ILE A 54 3.27 -0.37 -3.68
C ILE A 54 2.90 -1.44 -4.71
N LEU A 55 3.65 -1.54 -5.81
CA LEU A 55 3.42 -2.53 -6.86
C LEU A 55 4.55 -3.55 -6.91
N ALA A 56 4.18 -4.82 -7.05
CA ALA A 56 5.18 -5.85 -7.23
C ALA A 56 5.86 -5.76 -8.60
N LYS A 57 7.19 -5.83 -8.61
CA LYS A 57 8.00 -5.82 -9.82
C LYS A 57 8.82 -7.10 -9.89
N CYS A 58 8.70 -7.80 -11.01
CA CYS A 58 9.49 -9.00 -11.29
C CYS A 58 10.71 -8.63 -12.13
N THR A 59 11.89 -9.06 -11.69
CA THR A 59 13.13 -8.95 -12.45
C THR A 59 13.79 -10.33 -12.56
N SER A 60 14.69 -10.47 -13.52
CA SER A 60 15.38 -11.74 -13.75
C SER A 60 16.83 -11.50 -14.08
N VAL A 61 17.72 -12.21 -13.40
CA VAL A 61 19.16 -12.14 -13.60
C VAL A 61 19.70 -13.51 -13.98
N LEU A 62 20.75 -13.51 -14.80
CA LEU A 62 21.47 -14.72 -15.18
C LEU A 62 22.76 -14.79 -14.39
N TRP A 63 22.86 -15.79 -13.51
CA TRP A 63 24.03 -16.00 -12.67
C TRP A 63 24.83 -17.20 -13.18
N ASN A 64 26.13 -16.99 -13.40
CA ASN A 64 27.06 -18.03 -13.83
C ASN A 64 27.97 -18.42 -12.66
N GLY A 65 27.39 -19.11 -11.68
CA GLY A 65 28.07 -19.52 -10.45
C GLY A 65 28.62 -20.95 -10.51
N LYS A 66 28.94 -21.49 -9.32
CA LYS A 66 29.48 -22.86 -9.16
C LYS A 66 28.54 -23.94 -9.69
N ALA A 67 27.22 -23.71 -9.59
CA ALA A 67 26.18 -24.61 -10.09
C ALA A 67 25.92 -24.47 -11.61
N GLY A 68 26.74 -23.72 -12.32
CA GLY A 68 26.56 -23.38 -13.74
C GLY A 68 25.56 -22.24 -13.94
N GLU A 69 25.10 -22.09 -15.18
CA GLU A 69 24.15 -21.05 -15.57
C GLU A 69 22.79 -21.25 -14.88
N THR A 70 22.44 -20.31 -14.01
CA THR A 70 21.21 -20.30 -13.22
C THR A 70 20.49 -18.99 -13.39
N ARG A 71 19.20 -19.04 -13.74
CA ARG A 71 18.36 -17.85 -13.79
C ARG A 71 17.67 -17.65 -12.45
N ILE A 72 17.81 -16.44 -11.91
CA ILE A 72 17.24 -16.04 -10.63
C ILE A 72 16.19 -14.97 -10.92
N ASN A 73 14.92 -15.32 -10.69
CA ASN A 73 13.80 -14.39 -10.73
C ASN A 73 13.65 -13.77 -9.34
N ILE A 74 13.71 -12.44 -9.28
CA ILE A 74 13.60 -11.67 -8.05
C ILE A 74 12.29 -10.91 -8.12
N ILE A 75 11.43 -11.11 -7.11
CA ILE A 75 10.16 -10.39 -7.00
C ILE A 75 10.23 -9.45 -5.82
N ASP A 76 9.97 -8.19 -6.08
CA ASP A 76 9.82 -7.18 -5.05
C ASP A 76 8.40 -7.24 -4.44
N THR A 77 8.27 -7.53 -3.14
CA THR A 77 6.97 -7.63 -2.46
C THR A 77 6.57 -6.31 -1.78
N PRO A 78 5.30 -5.89 -1.87
CA PRO A 78 4.75 -4.81 -1.04
C PRO A 78 4.91 -5.10 0.46
N GLY A 79 5.27 -4.08 1.25
CA GLY A 79 5.54 -4.22 2.69
C GLY A 79 4.37 -3.87 3.61
N HIS A 80 3.27 -3.32 3.08
CA HIS A 80 2.18 -2.75 3.89
C HIS A 80 0.93 -3.64 3.94
N ALA A 81 0.26 -3.69 5.10
CA ALA A 81 -0.86 -4.58 5.41
C ALA A 81 -2.05 -4.48 4.44
N ASP A 82 -2.40 -3.27 3.98
CA ASP A 82 -3.48 -3.03 3.01
C ASP A 82 -3.30 -3.81 1.68
N PHE A 83 -2.06 -4.19 1.33
CA PHE A 83 -1.74 -5.02 0.16
C PHE A 83 -1.62 -6.53 0.49
N GLY A 84 -2.13 -6.97 1.65
CA GLY A 84 -1.92 -8.32 2.18
C GLY A 84 -2.26 -9.49 1.27
N GLY A 85 -3.41 -9.45 0.59
CA GLY A 85 -3.79 -10.46 -0.39
C GLY A 85 -2.98 -10.39 -1.69
N GLU A 86 -2.39 -9.23 -2.03
CA GLU A 86 -1.44 -9.15 -3.14
C GLU A 86 -0.11 -9.81 -2.74
N VAL A 87 0.37 -9.54 -1.53
CA VAL A 87 1.58 -10.16 -0.96
C VAL A 87 1.50 -11.68 -0.97
N GLU A 88 0.39 -12.29 -0.51
CA GLU A 88 0.26 -13.76 -0.52
C GLU A 88 0.32 -14.36 -1.92
N ARG A 89 -0.33 -13.72 -2.90
CA ARG A 89 -0.30 -14.22 -4.27
C ARG A 89 1.10 -14.13 -4.87
N ILE A 90 1.84 -13.07 -4.57
CA ILE A 90 3.24 -12.92 -5.01
C ILE A 90 4.13 -13.95 -4.36
N LEU A 91 3.99 -14.18 -3.06
CA LEU A 91 4.73 -15.22 -2.34
C LEU A 91 4.42 -16.61 -2.91
N GLY A 92 3.24 -16.82 -3.48
CA GLY A 92 2.87 -18.06 -4.20
C GLY A 92 3.63 -18.29 -5.51
N MET A 93 4.33 -17.29 -6.04
CA MET A 93 5.18 -17.42 -7.25
C MET A 93 6.64 -17.76 -6.93
N VAL A 94 7.05 -17.74 -5.66
CA VAL A 94 8.45 -17.93 -5.28
C VAL A 94 8.67 -19.24 -4.52
N ASP A 95 9.92 -19.66 -4.45
CA ASP A 95 10.35 -20.90 -3.80
C ASP A 95 11.25 -20.63 -2.57
N GLY A 96 11.63 -19.37 -2.35
CA GLY A 96 12.35 -18.89 -1.18
C GLY A 96 12.25 -17.37 -1.03
N CYS A 97 12.82 -16.81 0.02
CA CYS A 97 12.86 -15.36 0.20
C CYS A 97 14.18 -14.89 0.82
N VAL A 98 14.54 -13.63 0.56
CA VAL A 98 15.64 -12.93 1.21
C VAL A 98 15.04 -11.88 2.13
N LEU A 99 15.28 -12.03 3.43
CA LEU A 99 14.88 -11.08 4.45
C LEU A 99 16.00 -10.04 4.62
N LEU A 100 15.74 -8.80 4.25
CA LEU A 100 16.70 -7.70 4.36
C LEU A 100 16.46 -6.89 5.65
N VAL A 101 17.44 -6.90 6.55
CA VAL A 101 17.37 -6.22 7.85
C VAL A 101 18.53 -5.24 7.95
N ASP A 102 18.26 -4.01 8.38
CA ASP A 102 19.30 -3.00 8.58
C ASP A 102 20.12 -3.33 9.83
N ALA A 103 21.46 -3.27 9.72
CA ALA A 103 22.40 -3.63 10.77
C ALA A 103 22.40 -2.66 11.98
N GLU A 104 21.87 -1.45 11.82
CA GLU A 104 21.78 -0.44 12.86
C GLU A 104 20.36 -0.36 13.43
N GLU A 105 19.34 -0.39 12.58
CA GLU A 105 17.94 -0.26 12.99
C GLU A 105 17.36 -1.58 13.54
N GLY A 106 17.74 -2.72 12.97
CA GLY A 106 17.25 -4.05 13.38
C GLY A 106 15.86 -4.40 12.85
N VAL A 107 15.15 -5.27 13.58
CA VAL A 107 13.86 -5.82 13.12
C VAL A 107 12.71 -4.82 13.30
N MET A 108 12.02 -4.50 12.20
CA MET A 108 10.92 -3.54 12.20
C MET A 108 9.52 -4.17 12.05
N PRO A 109 8.47 -3.52 12.61
CA PRO A 109 7.06 -3.95 12.56
C PRO A 109 6.55 -4.47 11.22
N GLN A 110 6.78 -3.74 10.14
CA GLN A 110 6.19 -3.98 8.82
C GLN A 110 6.77 -5.24 8.18
N THR A 111 8.04 -5.56 8.47
CA THR A 111 8.70 -6.78 8.00
C THR A 111 8.04 -8.02 8.56
N LYS A 112 7.52 -7.95 9.79
CA LYS A 112 6.84 -9.07 10.46
C LYS A 112 5.63 -9.55 9.66
N PHE A 113 4.88 -8.64 9.04
CA PHE A 113 3.66 -8.96 8.29
C PHE A 113 3.94 -9.89 7.10
N VAL A 114 4.86 -9.47 6.23
CA VAL A 114 5.21 -10.24 5.03
C VAL A 114 5.94 -11.53 5.42
N LEU A 115 6.82 -11.47 6.42
CA LEU A 115 7.54 -12.64 6.92
C LEU A 115 6.60 -13.70 7.51
N THR A 116 5.58 -13.30 8.29
CA THR A 116 4.58 -14.23 8.84
C THR A 116 3.89 -15.01 7.73
N LYS A 117 3.51 -14.34 6.64
CA LYS A 117 2.89 -14.98 5.47
C LYS A 117 3.88 -15.93 4.78
N ALA A 118 5.11 -15.49 4.56
CA ALA A 118 6.15 -16.31 3.96
C ALA A 118 6.43 -17.61 4.76
N LEU A 119 6.55 -17.51 6.08
CA LEU A 119 6.78 -18.65 6.97
C LEU A 119 5.60 -19.63 6.96
N ARG A 120 4.35 -19.13 7.01
CA ARG A 120 3.14 -19.97 6.91
C ARG A 120 3.02 -20.71 5.58
N MET A 121 3.58 -20.15 4.51
CA MET A 121 3.65 -20.80 3.20
C MET A 121 4.80 -21.81 3.09
N GLY A 122 5.58 -22.01 4.17
CA GLY A 122 6.71 -22.93 4.19
C GLY A 122 7.95 -22.41 3.45
N LEU A 123 8.01 -21.12 3.10
CA LEU A 123 9.20 -20.55 2.48
C LEU A 123 10.36 -20.56 3.48
N ARG A 124 11.56 -20.81 2.96
CA ARG A 124 12.82 -20.82 3.72
C ARG A 124 13.56 -19.49 3.49
N PRO A 125 13.65 -18.62 4.51
CA PRO A 125 14.27 -17.31 4.36
C PRO A 125 15.81 -17.39 4.39
N ILE A 126 16.47 -16.49 3.67
CA ILE A 126 17.87 -16.12 3.86
C ILE A 126 17.89 -14.79 4.60
N LEU A 127 18.60 -14.69 5.73
CA LEU A 127 18.79 -13.42 6.42
C LEU A 127 19.95 -12.64 5.80
N CYS A 128 19.65 -11.48 5.21
CA CYS A 128 20.62 -10.52 4.71
C CYS A 128 20.66 -9.30 5.64
N ILE A 129 21.72 -9.17 6.42
CA ILE A 129 21.96 -8.02 7.29
C ILE A 129 22.67 -6.94 6.45
N ASN A 130 21.94 -5.88 6.13
CA ASN A 130 22.35 -4.82 5.22
C ASN A 130 22.90 -3.59 5.96
N LYS A 131 23.63 -2.74 5.24
CA LYS A 131 24.24 -1.49 5.74
C LYS A 131 25.24 -1.71 6.89
N VAL A 132 25.92 -2.84 6.88
CA VAL A 132 26.99 -3.16 7.84
C VAL A 132 28.20 -2.22 7.72
N ASP A 133 28.27 -1.41 6.65
CA ASP A 133 29.27 -0.35 6.44
C ASP A 133 29.04 0.91 7.29
N ARG A 134 27.93 1.00 8.03
CA ARG A 134 27.63 2.15 8.91
C ARG A 134 28.45 2.10 10.20
N ALA A 135 28.83 3.27 10.69
CA ALA A 135 29.67 3.41 11.89
C ALA A 135 29.04 2.85 13.18
N HIS A 136 27.71 2.76 13.24
CA HIS A 136 26.94 2.27 14.38
C HIS A 136 26.22 0.95 14.08
N ALA A 137 26.65 0.21 13.06
CA ALA A 137 26.10 -1.11 12.76
C ALA A 137 26.42 -2.09 13.91
N ASP A 138 25.41 -2.88 14.31
CA ASP A 138 25.51 -3.95 15.31
C ASP A 138 24.86 -5.23 14.76
N PRO A 139 25.56 -5.96 13.87
CA PRO A 139 25.00 -7.13 13.19
C PRO A 139 24.65 -8.29 14.14
N ASP A 140 25.39 -8.43 15.25
CA ASP A 140 25.18 -9.52 16.22
C ASP A 140 23.88 -9.32 16.99
N ARG A 141 23.59 -8.08 17.41
CA ARG A 141 22.28 -7.75 18.02
C ARG A 141 21.14 -8.03 17.04
N VAL A 142 21.27 -7.57 15.80
CA VAL A 142 20.23 -7.72 14.77
C VAL A 142 19.97 -9.19 14.42
N LEU A 143 21.02 -10.02 14.40
CA LEU A 143 20.88 -11.46 14.22
C LEU A 143 20.03 -12.09 15.33
N ASN A 144 20.34 -11.79 16.60
CA ASN A 144 19.59 -12.31 17.74
C ASN A 144 18.13 -11.84 17.71
N GLU A 145 17.88 -10.55 17.45
CA GLU A 145 16.52 -10.01 17.30
C GLU A 145 15.72 -10.71 16.19
N THR A 146 16.39 -11.05 15.09
CA THR A 146 15.76 -11.76 13.97
C THR A 146 15.43 -13.20 14.34
N PHE A 147 16.31 -13.87 15.08
CA PHE A 147 16.05 -15.22 15.57
C PHE A 147 14.84 -15.25 16.52
N ASP A 148 14.81 -14.32 17.49
CA ASP A 148 13.67 -14.16 18.41
C ASP A 148 12.37 -13.86 17.65
N LEU A 149 12.44 -13.05 16.59
CA LEU A 149 11.30 -12.79 15.72
C LEU A 149 10.79 -14.08 15.06
N PHE A 150 11.66 -14.88 14.44
CA PHE A 150 11.24 -16.11 13.75
C PHE A 150 10.56 -17.06 14.72
N ALA A 151 11.13 -17.23 15.91
CA ALA A 151 10.54 -18.03 16.97
C ALA A 151 9.15 -17.49 17.38
N ALA A 152 9.02 -16.18 17.61
CA ALA A 152 7.75 -15.54 17.97
C ALA A 152 6.68 -15.61 16.86
N LEU A 153 7.09 -15.77 15.59
CA LEU A 153 6.20 -15.96 14.45
C LEU A 153 5.85 -17.43 14.18
N GLY A 154 6.39 -18.37 14.96
CA GLY A 154 6.11 -19.80 14.83
C GLY A 154 6.85 -20.45 13.65
N ALA A 155 8.06 -20.01 13.34
CA ALA A 155 8.94 -20.68 12.38
C ALA A 155 9.20 -22.14 12.80
N THR A 156 9.27 -23.03 11.81
CA THR A 156 9.69 -24.42 12.00
C THR A 156 11.20 -24.52 12.26
N ASP A 157 11.68 -25.64 12.81
CA ASP A 157 13.12 -25.85 13.05
C ASP A 157 13.97 -25.68 11.78
N GLU A 158 13.47 -26.17 10.63
CA GLU A 158 14.13 -25.99 9.33
C GLU A 158 14.18 -24.52 8.88
N GLN A 159 13.19 -23.71 9.28
CA GLN A 159 13.15 -22.28 8.97
C GLN A 159 13.97 -21.45 9.96
N LEU A 160 14.22 -21.96 11.17
CA LEU A 160 15.11 -21.34 12.15
C LEU A 160 16.59 -21.53 11.81
N ASP A 161 16.93 -22.57 11.05
CA ASP A 161 18.27 -22.80 10.48
C ASP A 161 18.47 -22.01 9.17
N PHE A 162 18.14 -20.71 9.20
CA PHE A 162 18.32 -19.83 8.04
C PHE A 162 19.78 -19.40 7.89
N PRO A 163 20.33 -19.36 6.67
CA PRO A 163 21.67 -18.83 6.45
C PRO A 163 21.69 -17.31 6.60
N VAL A 164 22.82 -16.81 7.09
CA VAL A 164 23.06 -15.38 7.33
C VAL A 164 24.12 -14.87 6.38
N ILE A 165 23.89 -13.67 5.83
CA ILE A 165 24.85 -12.95 5.01
C ILE A 165 24.87 -11.48 5.37
N TYR A 166 26.06 -10.89 5.40
CA TYR A 166 26.28 -9.47 5.69
C TYR A 166 26.53 -8.73 4.39
N ALA A 167 25.90 -7.58 4.21
CA ALA A 167 25.96 -6.87 2.95
C ALA A 167 25.92 -5.34 3.09
N SER A 168 26.45 -4.65 2.08
CA SER A 168 26.19 -3.25 1.81
C SER A 168 25.61 -3.13 0.41
N GLY A 169 24.28 -2.96 0.32
CA GLY A 169 23.62 -2.75 -0.97
C GLY A 169 24.10 -1.48 -1.69
N ARG A 170 24.48 -0.44 -0.94
CA ARG A 170 25.02 0.81 -1.50
C ARG A 170 26.42 0.62 -2.08
N SER A 171 27.30 -0.03 -1.32
CA SER A 171 28.68 -0.26 -1.75
C SER A 171 28.82 -1.49 -2.65
N GLY A 172 27.75 -2.27 -2.80
CA GLY A 172 27.65 -3.39 -3.73
C GLY A 172 28.45 -4.62 -3.32
N TRP A 173 28.52 -4.96 -2.03
CA TRP A 173 29.24 -6.16 -1.59
C TRP A 173 28.44 -6.98 -0.58
N ALA A 174 28.68 -8.29 -0.54
CA ALA A 174 28.16 -9.20 0.47
C ALA A 174 29.21 -10.23 0.87
N THR A 175 29.18 -10.68 2.13
CA THR A 175 30.08 -11.69 2.69
C THR A 175 29.35 -12.56 3.72
N LEU A 176 29.76 -13.83 3.85
CA LEU A 176 29.29 -14.74 4.89
C LEU A 176 30.01 -14.52 6.22
N ASP A 177 31.17 -13.86 6.20
CA ASP A 177 32.03 -13.62 7.37
C ASP A 177 32.59 -12.19 7.29
N LEU A 178 32.29 -11.35 8.27
CA LEU A 178 32.76 -9.96 8.32
C LEU A 178 34.29 -9.83 8.36
N ASN A 179 35.00 -10.89 8.77
CA ASN A 179 36.46 -10.93 8.73
C ASN A 179 37.02 -11.19 7.32
N GLN A 180 36.17 -11.59 6.38
CA GLN A 180 36.52 -11.87 4.99
C GLN A 180 35.94 -10.76 4.11
N PRO A 181 36.77 -9.80 3.67
CA PRO A 181 36.29 -8.72 2.81
C PRO A 181 35.84 -9.28 1.46
N SER A 182 34.74 -8.73 0.97
CA SER A 182 34.21 -9.02 -0.37
C SER A 182 34.05 -7.71 -1.13
N GLU A 183 34.27 -7.76 -2.44
CA GLU A 183 34.17 -6.59 -3.32
C GLU A 183 32.87 -6.58 -4.16
N ASN A 184 32.06 -7.64 -4.06
CA ASN A 184 30.88 -7.84 -4.90
C ASN A 184 29.76 -8.63 -4.17
N LEU A 185 28.58 -8.70 -4.79
CA LEU A 185 27.41 -9.40 -4.30
C LEU A 185 27.37 -10.88 -4.74
N HIS A 186 28.42 -11.40 -5.36
CA HIS A 186 28.46 -12.80 -5.81
C HIS A 186 28.20 -13.81 -4.69
N PRO A 187 28.68 -13.61 -3.44
CA PRO A 187 28.34 -14.52 -2.34
C PRO A 187 26.84 -14.62 -2.06
N LEU A 188 26.08 -13.53 -2.26
CA LEU A 188 24.62 -13.55 -2.12
C LEU A 188 23.99 -14.38 -3.24
N TYR A 189 24.47 -14.24 -4.48
CA TYR A 189 24.01 -15.07 -5.60
C TYR A 189 24.25 -16.56 -5.38
N ASP A 190 25.48 -16.91 -4.99
CA ASP A 190 25.83 -18.31 -4.69
C ASP A 190 24.95 -18.86 -3.55
N LEU A 191 24.76 -18.08 -2.48
CA LEU A 191 23.91 -18.49 -1.36
C LEU A 191 22.45 -18.71 -1.77
N ILE A 192 21.89 -17.85 -2.63
CA ILE A 192 20.53 -18.02 -3.17
C ILE A 192 20.44 -19.34 -3.95
N VAL A 193 21.43 -19.65 -4.80
CA VAL A 193 21.41 -20.88 -5.61
C VAL A 193 21.55 -22.14 -4.74
N ASP A 194 22.36 -22.07 -3.68
CA ASP A 194 22.64 -23.19 -2.78
C ASP A 194 21.48 -23.46 -1.80
N HIS A 195 20.87 -22.41 -1.24
CA HIS A 195 19.84 -22.56 -0.19
C HIS A 195 18.42 -22.67 -0.76
N VAL A 196 18.08 -21.90 -1.80
CA VAL A 196 16.72 -21.87 -2.35
C VAL A 196 16.52 -23.10 -3.25
N PRO A 197 15.45 -23.89 -3.07
CA PRO A 197 15.19 -25.03 -3.92
C PRO A 197 14.83 -24.61 -5.36
N ALA A 198 15.06 -25.50 -6.31
CA ALA A 198 14.53 -25.33 -7.66
C ALA A 198 12.99 -25.43 -7.64
N PRO A 199 12.27 -24.71 -8.53
CA PRO A 199 10.82 -24.76 -8.59
C PRO A 199 10.32 -26.18 -8.87
N VAL A 200 9.43 -26.71 -8.03
CA VAL A 200 8.86 -28.08 -8.17
C VAL A 200 8.20 -28.25 -9.55
N ALA A 201 7.65 -27.18 -10.10
CA ALA A 201 7.04 -27.12 -11.43
C ALA A 201 7.99 -27.57 -12.56
N GLN A 202 9.32 -27.49 -12.41
CA GLN A 202 10.27 -27.93 -13.43
C GLN A 202 10.18 -29.43 -13.74
N ALA A 203 9.66 -30.25 -12.82
CA ALA A 203 9.42 -31.67 -13.08
C ALA A 203 8.22 -31.92 -14.01
N ARG A 204 7.36 -30.91 -14.21
CA ARG A 204 6.06 -30.99 -14.89
C ARG A 204 6.05 -30.37 -16.29
N VAL A 205 7.22 -30.23 -16.92
CA VAL A 205 7.37 -29.59 -18.24
C VAL A 205 6.65 -30.36 -19.35
N ASN A 206 6.52 -31.68 -19.22
CA ASN A 206 5.85 -32.54 -20.21
C ASN A 206 4.34 -32.66 -20.01
N GLU A 207 3.78 -32.01 -18.99
CA GLU A 207 2.34 -32.01 -18.72
C GLU A 207 1.60 -30.91 -19.50
N PRO A 208 0.27 -30.94 -19.57
CA PRO A 208 -0.51 -29.87 -20.19
C PRO A 208 -0.23 -28.51 -19.54
N PHE A 209 -0.21 -27.47 -20.38
CA PHE A 209 0.07 -26.11 -19.92
C PHE A 209 -0.94 -25.64 -18.87
N GLN A 210 -0.44 -25.17 -17.72
CA GLN A 210 -1.21 -24.48 -16.69
C GLN A 210 -0.37 -23.35 -16.08
N ILE A 211 -0.99 -22.18 -15.91
CA ILE A 211 -0.42 -21.03 -15.21
C ILE A 211 -1.52 -20.40 -14.35
N LEU A 212 -1.19 -20.09 -13.09
CA LEU A 212 -2.07 -19.31 -12.23
C LEU A 212 -1.77 -17.83 -12.45
N ASN A 213 -2.78 -17.04 -12.82
CA ASN A 213 -2.60 -15.61 -12.98
C ASN A 213 -2.56 -14.90 -11.61
N VAL A 214 -1.53 -14.09 -11.40
CA VAL A 214 -1.25 -13.43 -10.12
C VAL A 214 -1.31 -11.91 -10.23
N LEU A 215 -0.77 -11.33 -11.31
CA LEU A 215 -0.79 -9.89 -11.56
C LEU A 215 -1.42 -9.58 -12.91
N ILE A 216 -2.12 -8.45 -12.99
CA ILE A 216 -2.65 -7.91 -14.25
C ILE A 216 -2.01 -6.56 -14.49
N GLU A 217 -1.53 -6.37 -15.71
CA GLU A 217 -1.06 -5.08 -16.18
C GLU A 217 -1.70 -4.74 -17.52
N SER A 218 -1.81 -3.44 -17.80
CA SER A 218 -2.32 -2.93 -19.07
C SER A 218 -1.16 -2.41 -19.91
N ASP A 219 -1.01 -2.96 -21.11
CA ASP A 219 -0.07 -2.49 -22.13
C ASP A 219 -0.82 -1.79 -23.27
N PRO A 220 -0.39 -0.59 -23.72
CA PRO A 220 -1.07 0.15 -24.79
C PRO A 220 -1.19 -0.60 -26.13
N PHE A 221 -0.30 -1.55 -26.41
CA PHE A 221 -0.22 -2.25 -27.69
C PHE A 221 -0.70 -3.70 -27.58
N LEU A 222 -0.35 -4.37 -26.49
CA LEU A 222 -0.65 -5.79 -26.27
C LEU A 222 -1.95 -6.02 -25.49
N GLY A 223 -2.53 -4.96 -24.91
CA GLY A 223 -3.72 -5.06 -24.07
C GLY A 223 -3.37 -5.61 -22.69
N ARG A 224 -4.20 -6.51 -22.16
CA ARG A 224 -3.99 -7.09 -20.82
C ARG A 224 -2.82 -8.08 -20.84
N LEU A 225 -1.90 -7.89 -19.91
CA LEU A 225 -0.80 -8.78 -19.61
C LEU A 225 -1.08 -9.50 -18.29
N LEU A 226 -1.16 -10.82 -18.36
CA LEU A 226 -1.45 -11.70 -17.23
C LEU A 226 -0.14 -12.36 -16.78
N THR A 227 0.35 -12.00 -15.60
CA THR A 227 1.64 -12.48 -15.08
C THR A 227 1.44 -13.59 -14.06
N GLY A 228 2.20 -14.66 -14.19
CA GLY A 228 2.22 -15.76 -13.23
C GLY A 228 3.43 -16.67 -13.39
N ARG A 229 3.54 -17.64 -12.48
CA ARG A 229 4.51 -18.74 -12.58
C ARG A 229 3.87 -19.92 -13.31
N ILE A 230 4.51 -20.40 -14.38
CA ILE A 230 4.03 -21.58 -15.11
C ILE A 230 4.14 -22.79 -14.20
N HIS A 231 3.00 -23.44 -13.93
CA HIS A 231 2.92 -24.56 -13.00
C HIS A 231 3.20 -25.91 -13.68
N SER A 232 2.80 -26.04 -14.95
CA SER A 232 3.04 -27.22 -15.77
C SER A 232 3.07 -26.86 -17.25
N GLY A 233 3.72 -27.71 -18.05
CA GLY A 233 3.81 -27.55 -19.49
C GLY A 233 4.69 -26.40 -19.95
N LYS A 234 4.36 -25.87 -21.13
CA LYS A 234 5.11 -24.81 -21.81
C LYS A 234 4.18 -23.78 -22.42
N ALA A 235 4.41 -22.50 -22.16
CA ALA A 235 3.71 -21.39 -22.80
C ALA A 235 4.35 -21.08 -24.14
N VAL A 236 3.61 -21.19 -25.25
CA VAL A 236 4.13 -20.91 -26.60
C VAL A 236 3.19 -19.91 -27.31
N PRO A 237 3.72 -18.86 -27.98
CA PRO A 237 2.90 -17.98 -28.81
C PRO A 237 2.11 -18.78 -29.86
N GLY A 238 0.85 -18.40 -30.06
CA GLY A 238 -0.10 -19.09 -30.92
C GLY A 238 -0.80 -20.29 -30.27
N MET A 239 -0.40 -20.75 -29.08
CA MET A 239 -1.08 -21.83 -28.38
C MET A 239 -2.54 -21.47 -28.05
N ALA A 240 -3.47 -22.38 -28.31
CA ALA A 240 -4.87 -22.23 -27.90
C ALA A 240 -5.01 -22.56 -26.42
N ILE A 241 -5.64 -21.65 -25.68
CA ILE A 241 -5.79 -21.74 -24.22
C ILE A 241 -7.21 -21.37 -23.81
N LYS A 242 -7.57 -21.74 -22.59
CA LYS A 242 -8.79 -21.29 -21.93
C LYS A 242 -8.48 -20.76 -20.54
N ALA A 243 -9.31 -19.86 -20.06
CA ALA A 243 -9.29 -19.40 -18.68
C ALA A 243 -10.39 -20.12 -17.88
N LEU A 244 -9.99 -20.72 -16.76
CA LEU A 244 -10.88 -21.31 -15.77
C LEU A 244 -10.94 -20.42 -14.53
N SER A 245 -12.14 -20.14 -14.05
CA SER A 245 -12.34 -19.54 -12.74
C SER A 245 -11.89 -20.50 -11.64
N ARG A 246 -11.73 -19.99 -10.41
CA ARG A 246 -11.47 -20.83 -9.23
C ARG A 246 -12.46 -22.00 -9.08
N ASP A 247 -13.74 -21.78 -9.38
CA ASP A 247 -14.79 -22.81 -9.31
C ASP A 247 -14.81 -23.76 -10.54
N GLY A 248 -13.79 -23.70 -11.42
CA GLY A 248 -13.68 -24.55 -12.61
C GLY A 248 -14.56 -24.12 -13.81
N LYS A 249 -15.29 -23.00 -13.71
CA LYS A 249 -16.11 -22.50 -14.83
C LYS A 249 -15.21 -21.90 -15.90
N THR A 250 -15.49 -22.20 -17.16
CA THR A 250 -14.76 -21.58 -18.28
C THR A 250 -15.20 -20.12 -18.43
N ILE A 251 -14.25 -19.19 -18.32
CA ILE A 251 -14.48 -17.75 -18.43
C ILE A 251 -14.40 -17.31 -19.89
N GLU A 252 -13.32 -17.70 -20.57
CA GLU A 252 -13.10 -17.42 -21.98
C GLU A 252 -12.15 -18.44 -22.60
N GLN A 253 -12.14 -18.49 -23.93
CA GLN A 253 -11.15 -19.21 -24.72
C GLN A 253 -10.43 -18.21 -25.63
N GLY A 254 -9.15 -18.43 -25.84
CA GLY A 254 -8.30 -17.51 -26.60
C GLY A 254 -7.05 -18.20 -27.10
N ARG A 255 -6.10 -17.38 -27.55
CA ARG A 255 -4.77 -17.85 -27.94
C ARG A 255 -3.73 -16.93 -27.33
N ILE A 256 -2.60 -17.50 -26.95
CA ILE A 256 -1.46 -16.71 -26.50
C ILE A 256 -0.95 -15.90 -27.68
N THR A 257 -1.03 -14.57 -27.63
CA THR A 257 -0.50 -13.71 -28.71
C THR A 257 0.99 -13.48 -28.54
N LYS A 258 1.44 -13.27 -27.29
CA LYS A 258 2.84 -13.13 -26.90
C LYS A 258 3.10 -13.76 -25.54
N VAL A 259 4.27 -14.38 -25.41
CA VAL A 259 4.86 -14.80 -24.14
C VAL A 259 6.02 -13.87 -23.86
N LEU A 260 5.92 -13.12 -22.77
CA LEU A 260 6.91 -12.14 -22.36
C LEU A 260 7.59 -12.65 -21.09
N ALA A 261 8.88 -12.95 -21.19
CA ALA A 261 9.65 -13.36 -20.02
C ALA A 261 10.45 -12.17 -19.47
N PHE A 262 10.59 -12.10 -18.15
CA PHE A 262 11.39 -11.07 -17.51
C PHE A 262 12.88 -11.34 -17.75
N ARG A 263 13.63 -10.37 -18.27
CA ARG A 263 15.08 -10.45 -18.52
C ARG A 263 15.71 -9.10 -18.17
N GLY A 264 16.43 -9.05 -17.05
CA GLY A 264 16.78 -7.81 -16.37
C GLY A 264 15.52 -7.09 -15.90
N LEU A 265 15.44 -5.81 -16.23
CA LEU A 265 14.29 -4.93 -15.94
C LEU A 265 13.22 -4.96 -17.03
N LYS A 266 13.53 -5.49 -18.22
CA LYS A 266 12.65 -5.45 -19.39
C LYS A 266 11.97 -6.80 -19.58
N ARG A 267 10.78 -6.76 -20.17
CA ARG A 267 10.12 -7.94 -20.72
C ARG A 267 10.66 -8.20 -22.11
N GLN A 268 11.08 -9.44 -22.37
CA GLN A 268 11.51 -9.88 -23.68
C GLN A 268 10.52 -10.90 -24.25
N PRO A 269 10.04 -10.73 -25.49
CA PRO A 269 9.23 -11.73 -26.15
C PRO A 269 10.07 -12.99 -26.41
N ILE A 270 9.55 -14.14 -26.02
CA ILE A 270 10.18 -15.45 -26.25
C ILE A 270 9.32 -16.25 -27.21
N ASP A 271 9.79 -16.41 -28.45
CA ASP A 271 9.03 -17.08 -29.51
C ASP A 271 9.07 -18.62 -29.38
N ASP A 272 10.18 -19.18 -28.89
CA ASP A 272 10.34 -20.63 -28.67
C ASP A 272 9.53 -21.17 -27.47
N GLY A 273 8.88 -20.27 -26.73
CA GLY A 273 8.10 -20.54 -25.54
C GLY A 273 8.91 -20.74 -24.26
N VAL A 274 8.22 -20.74 -23.12
CA VAL A 274 8.81 -20.77 -21.78
C VAL A 274 8.23 -21.93 -20.98
N GLU A 275 9.11 -22.65 -20.28
CA GLU A 275 8.80 -23.90 -19.57
C GLU A 275 8.32 -23.68 -18.13
N ALA A 276 7.73 -24.71 -17.55
CA ALA A 276 7.28 -24.75 -16.17
C ALA A 276 8.37 -24.34 -15.17
N GLY A 277 7.99 -23.53 -14.18
CA GLY A 277 8.87 -22.96 -13.16
C GLY A 277 9.32 -21.52 -13.43
N ASP A 278 9.31 -21.02 -14.67
CA ASP A 278 9.63 -19.62 -14.96
C ASP A 278 8.40 -18.71 -14.75
N ILE A 279 8.66 -17.41 -14.57
CA ILE A 279 7.65 -16.38 -14.39
C ILE A 279 7.52 -15.59 -15.70
N VAL A 280 6.31 -15.52 -16.24
CA VAL A 280 6.03 -14.89 -17.54
C VAL A 280 4.76 -14.06 -17.50
N ALA A 281 4.71 -13.05 -18.36
CA ALA A 281 3.52 -12.32 -18.71
C ALA A 281 2.96 -12.84 -20.04
N ILE A 282 1.66 -13.15 -20.06
CA ILE A 282 0.94 -13.70 -21.22
C ILE A 282 -0.03 -12.64 -21.72
N ALA A 283 -0.01 -12.40 -23.04
CA ALA A 283 -0.97 -11.57 -23.74
C ALA A 283 -1.97 -12.43 -24.54
N GLY A 284 -3.16 -11.88 -24.82
CA GLY A 284 -4.17 -12.51 -25.69
C GLY A 284 -5.47 -12.91 -25.01
N MET A 285 -5.64 -12.58 -23.73
CA MET A 285 -6.85 -12.83 -22.94
C MET A 285 -7.50 -11.49 -22.57
N SER A 286 -8.84 -11.45 -22.56
CA SER A 286 -9.60 -10.20 -22.42
C SER A 286 -10.42 -10.11 -21.15
N LYS A 287 -10.90 -11.25 -20.64
CA LYS A 287 -11.80 -11.36 -19.48
C LYS A 287 -11.12 -11.97 -18.27
N ALA A 288 -10.13 -12.84 -18.47
CA ALA A 288 -9.42 -13.50 -17.38
C ALA A 288 -8.80 -12.47 -16.42
N THR A 289 -8.88 -12.78 -15.11
CA THR A 289 -8.46 -11.91 -14.02
C THR A 289 -7.51 -12.64 -13.06
N VAL A 290 -7.13 -11.99 -11.96
CA VAL A 290 -6.28 -12.56 -10.91
C VAL A 290 -6.98 -13.77 -10.29
N ALA A 291 -6.21 -14.78 -9.88
CA ALA A 291 -6.67 -16.04 -9.33
C ALA A 291 -7.36 -16.99 -10.35
N ASP A 292 -7.47 -16.61 -11.62
CA ASP A 292 -7.88 -17.50 -12.70
C ASP A 292 -6.72 -18.35 -13.21
N THR A 293 -7.04 -19.56 -13.66
CA THR A 293 -6.07 -20.48 -14.27
C THR A 293 -6.14 -20.37 -15.79
N LEU A 294 -5.06 -19.97 -16.44
CA LEU A 294 -4.92 -20.11 -17.89
C LEU A 294 -4.32 -21.48 -18.17
N CYS A 295 -4.97 -22.27 -19.02
CA CYS A 295 -4.55 -23.64 -19.28
C CYS A 295 -4.81 -24.09 -20.72
N ALA A 296 -4.18 -25.20 -21.09
CA ALA A 296 -4.49 -25.92 -22.33
C ALA A 296 -5.98 -26.34 -22.37
N LEU A 297 -6.53 -26.46 -23.58
CA LEU A 297 -7.97 -26.72 -23.75
C LEU A 297 -8.45 -28.04 -23.11
N GLU A 298 -7.57 -29.04 -23.01
CA GLU A 298 -7.84 -30.35 -22.42
C GLU A 298 -7.92 -30.36 -20.88
N VAL A 299 -7.34 -29.36 -20.21
CA VAL A 299 -7.31 -29.27 -18.75
C VAL A 299 -8.70 -28.89 -18.22
N THR A 300 -9.31 -29.69 -17.35
CA THR A 300 -10.65 -29.39 -16.79
C THR A 300 -10.61 -28.79 -15.40
N GLU A 301 -9.52 -28.98 -14.67
CA GLU A 301 -9.37 -28.56 -13.28
C GLU A 301 -8.56 -27.27 -13.18
N ALA A 302 -9.08 -26.29 -12.43
CA ALA A 302 -8.38 -25.05 -12.13
C ALA A 302 -7.32 -25.29 -11.04
N LEU A 303 -6.23 -24.52 -11.08
CA LEU A 303 -5.25 -24.52 -10.01
C LEU A 303 -5.87 -23.92 -8.73
N PRO A 304 -5.53 -24.46 -7.54
CA PRO A 304 -5.94 -23.85 -6.28
C PRO A 304 -5.46 -22.41 -6.21
N SER A 305 -6.38 -21.49 -5.89
CA SER A 305 -6.07 -20.07 -5.79
C SER A 305 -6.75 -19.44 -4.58
N LEU A 306 -6.07 -18.44 -4.00
CA LEU A 306 -6.61 -17.66 -2.90
C LEU A 306 -7.74 -16.76 -3.42
N PRO A 307 -8.86 -16.61 -2.66
CA PRO A 307 -9.87 -15.63 -2.98
C PRO A 307 -9.26 -14.23 -3.08
N ILE A 308 -9.88 -13.38 -3.89
CA ILE A 308 -9.64 -11.94 -3.82
C ILE A 308 -10.49 -11.42 -2.68
N ASP A 309 -9.86 -10.84 -1.65
CA ASP A 309 -10.64 -10.27 -0.55
C ASP A 309 -11.52 -9.13 -1.07
N PRO A 310 -12.77 -9.03 -0.60
CA PRO A 310 -13.70 -8.01 -1.04
C PRO A 310 -13.26 -6.60 -0.59
N PRO A 311 -13.70 -5.54 -1.28
CA PRO A 311 -13.51 -4.18 -0.80
C PRO A 311 -14.33 -3.96 0.49
N THR A 312 -13.68 -3.49 1.54
CA THR A 312 -14.28 -3.26 2.87
C THR A 312 -14.65 -1.79 3.09
N ILE A 313 -13.99 -0.88 2.37
CA ILE A 313 -14.14 0.57 2.51
C ILE A 313 -14.54 1.17 1.16
N SER A 314 -15.48 2.09 1.13
CA SER A 314 -15.79 2.93 -0.03
C SER A 314 -15.72 4.42 0.29
N MET A 315 -15.35 5.21 -0.71
CA MET A 315 -15.41 6.67 -0.67
C MET A 315 -16.00 7.18 -1.97
N THR A 316 -16.66 8.34 -1.90
CA THR A 316 -17.20 9.01 -3.08
C THR A 316 -16.13 9.94 -3.65
N VAL A 317 -15.83 9.76 -4.93
CA VAL A 317 -14.92 10.59 -5.72
C VAL A 317 -15.76 11.38 -6.72
N GLY A 318 -15.84 12.69 -6.51
CA GLY A 318 -16.61 13.61 -7.34
C GLY A 318 -15.74 14.64 -8.05
N VAL A 319 -16.38 15.38 -8.95
CA VAL A 319 -15.82 16.59 -9.55
C VAL A 319 -15.57 17.64 -8.47
N ASN A 320 -14.48 18.40 -8.59
CA ASN A 320 -14.27 19.59 -7.78
C ASN A 320 -15.24 20.70 -8.21
N ASP A 321 -16.23 20.99 -7.37
CA ASP A 321 -17.24 22.04 -7.51
C ASP A 321 -16.93 23.28 -6.64
N SER A 322 -15.72 23.36 -6.08
CA SER A 322 -15.31 24.51 -5.26
C SER A 322 -15.18 25.80 -6.08
N PRO A 323 -15.29 26.98 -5.45
CA PRO A 323 -14.99 28.27 -6.11
C PRO A 323 -13.54 28.41 -6.63
N LEU A 324 -12.64 27.50 -6.24
CA LEU A 324 -11.25 27.46 -6.67
C LEU A 324 -10.98 26.35 -7.70
N ALA A 325 -12.02 25.64 -8.15
CA ALA A 325 -11.89 24.58 -9.15
C ALA A 325 -11.33 25.08 -10.49
N GLY A 326 -10.52 24.24 -11.13
CA GLY A 326 -9.87 24.49 -12.43
C GLY A 326 -8.73 25.51 -12.37
N ARG A 327 -8.19 25.82 -11.19
CA ARG A 327 -7.07 26.76 -11.02
C ARG A 327 -5.71 26.07 -10.90
N GLU A 328 -5.68 24.83 -10.44
CA GLU A 328 -4.45 24.12 -10.07
C GLU A 328 -4.26 22.83 -10.86
N GLY A 329 -5.31 22.30 -11.48
CA GLY A 329 -5.31 21.15 -12.40
C GLY A 329 -6.18 21.39 -13.64
N ASP A 330 -5.98 20.54 -14.64
CA ASP A 330 -6.63 20.61 -15.96
C ASP A 330 -7.67 19.49 -16.17
N LYS A 331 -7.65 18.45 -15.34
CA LYS A 331 -8.56 17.29 -15.43
C LYS A 331 -9.67 17.35 -14.37
N VAL A 332 -10.71 18.12 -14.66
CA VAL A 332 -11.85 18.35 -13.76
C VAL A 332 -13.15 17.66 -14.20
N GLN A 333 -13.20 17.12 -15.42
CA GLN A 333 -14.43 16.60 -16.00
C GLN A 333 -14.78 15.19 -15.47
N SER A 334 -16.04 14.97 -15.06
CA SER A 334 -16.55 13.67 -14.57
C SER A 334 -16.18 12.50 -15.49
N ARG A 335 -16.27 12.66 -16.82
CA ARG A 335 -15.90 11.61 -17.78
C ARG A 335 -14.42 11.22 -17.70
N VAL A 336 -13.51 12.19 -17.56
CA VAL A 336 -12.06 11.92 -17.51
C VAL A 336 -11.70 11.25 -16.19
N ILE A 337 -12.36 11.66 -15.09
CA ILE A 337 -12.26 11.00 -13.78
C ILE A 337 -12.72 9.54 -13.89
N ARG A 338 -13.90 9.30 -14.48
CA ARG A 338 -14.45 7.96 -14.70
C ARG A 338 -13.49 7.07 -15.48
N ASP A 339 -13.02 7.53 -16.64
CA ASP A 339 -12.15 6.75 -17.52
C ASP A 339 -10.86 6.34 -16.79
N ARG A 340 -10.31 7.23 -15.94
CA ARG A 340 -9.14 6.95 -15.12
C ARG A 340 -9.40 5.96 -13.98
N LEU A 341 -10.55 6.08 -13.29
CA LEU A 341 -10.96 5.17 -12.23
C LEU A 341 -11.25 3.76 -12.78
N LEU A 342 -11.92 3.67 -13.93
CA LEU A 342 -12.18 2.39 -14.60
C LEU A 342 -10.89 1.72 -15.04
N LYS A 343 -9.94 2.49 -15.59
CA LYS A 343 -8.61 1.99 -15.95
C LYS A 343 -7.85 1.43 -14.73
N GLU A 344 -7.99 2.06 -13.56
CA GLU A 344 -7.40 1.53 -12.33
C GLU A 344 -8.02 0.18 -11.95
N ALA A 345 -9.35 0.07 -11.98
CA ALA A 345 -10.07 -1.15 -11.63
C ALA A 345 -9.78 -2.33 -12.59
N GLU A 346 -9.29 -2.06 -13.81
CA GLU A 346 -8.83 -3.12 -14.71
C GLU A 346 -7.52 -3.77 -14.24
N ALA A 347 -6.63 -3.01 -13.60
CA ALA A 347 -5.35 -3.50 -13.09
C ALA A 347 -5.46 -3.99 -11.64
N ASN A 348 -6.22 -3.26 -10.80
CA ASN A 348 -6.35 -3.54 -9.39
C ASN A 348 -7.70 -4.19 -9.06
N VAL A 349 -7.70 -5.52 -8.97
CA VAL A 349 -8.92 -6.32 -8.77
C VAL A 349 -9.57 -6.12 -7.39
N ALA A 350 -8.85 -5.49 -6.44
CA ALA A 350 -9.41 -5.12 -5.15
C ALA A 350 -10.21 -3.80 -5.19
N ILE A 351 -10.16 -3.05 -6.31
CA ILE A 351 -10.89 -1.79 -6.48
C ILE A 351 -12.17 -2.04 -7.29
N ARG A 352 -13.29 -1.57 -6.77
CA ARG A 352 -14.59 -1.59 -7.43
C ARG A 352 -15.11 -0.17 -7.60
N ILE A 353 -15.53 0.16 -8.82
CA ILE A 353 -16.10 1.46 -9.16
C ILE A 353 -17.58 1.30 -9.45
N THR A 354 -18.42 2.05 -8.74
CA THR A 354 -19.86 2.16 -8.98
C THR A 354 -20.23 3.61 -9.23
N GLN A 355 -21.11 3.85 -10.20
CA GLN A 355 -21.60 5.21 -10.44
C GLN A 355 -22.69 5.54 -9.41
N THR A 356 -22.61 6.72 -8.79
CA THR A 356 -23.65 7.18 -7.89
C THR A 356 -24.91 7.59 -8.66
N PRO A 357 -26.08 7.65 -8.00
CA PRO A 357 -27.29 8.21 -8.62
C PRO A 357 -27.08 9.64 -9.14
N ASP A 358 -26.24 10.41 -8.46
CA ASP A 358 -25.75 11.71 -8.92
C ASP A 358 -24.68 11.51 -10.01
N SER A 359 -24.89 12.12 -11.18
CA SER A 359 -24.09 11.86 -12.40
C SER A 359 -22.63 12.32 -12.36
N ASP A 360 -22.27 13.11 -11.35
CA ASP A 360 -20.97 13.78 -11.24
C ASP A 360 -20.05 13.18 -10.16
N ALA A 361 -20.42 12.01 -9.62
CA ALA A 361 -19.61 11.30 -8.65
C ALA A 361 -19.58 9.77 -8.89
N TYR A 362 -18.56 9.14 -8.32
CA TYR A 362 -18.31 7.71 -8.41
C TYR A 362 -17.96 7.20 -7.02
N GLU A 363 -18.61 6.13 -6.61
CA GLU A 363 -18.21 5.39 -5.42
C GLU A 363 -17.04 4.47 -5.78
N VAL A 364 -15.93 4.66 -5.07
CA VAL A 364 -14.69 3.91 -5.20
C VAL A 364 -14.53 3.07 -3.96
N ALA A 365 -14.74 1.77 -4.10
CA ALA A 365 -14.57 0.81 -3.03
C ALA A 365 -13.22 0.08 -3.17
N GLY A 366 -12.50 -0.06 -2.06
CA GLY A 366 -11.20 -0.71 -1.97
C GLY A 366 -11.03 -1.44 -0.64
N ARG A 367 -9.86 -2.04 -0.44
CA ARG A 367 -9.54 -2.85 0.74
C ARG A 367 -9.07 -2.05 1.95
N GLY A 368 -8.62 -0.81 1.76
CA GLY A 368 -8.02 -0.02 2.81
C GLY A 368 -7.89 1.46 2.43
N GLU A 369 -7.78 2.31 3.45
CA GLU A 369 -7.60 3.75 3.28
C GLU A 369 -6.32 4.08 2.53
N LEU A 370 -5.22 3.34 2.77
CA LEU A 370 -3.96 3.60 2.09
C LEU A 370 -4.05 3.31 0.60
N GLN A 371 -4.71 2.20 0.23
CA GLN A 371 -4.89 1.83 -1.17
C GLN A 371 -5.64 2.93 -1.93
N LEU A 372 -6.72 3.44 -1.34
CA LEU A 372 -7.51 4.52 -1.92
C LEU A 372 -6.73 5.84 -1.93
N GLY A 373 -6.01 6.16 -0.84
CA GLY A 373 -5.14 7.34 -0.75
C GLY A 373 -4.06 7.37 -1.84
N VAL A 374 -3.42 6.23 -2.13
CA VAL A 374 -2.43 6.09 -3.21
C VAL A 374 -3.05 6.37 -4.57
N LEU A 375 -4.26 5.84 -4.85
CA LEU A 375 -4.98 6.12 -6.10
C LEU A 375 -5.27 7.61 -6.25
N ILE A 376 -5.84 8.24 -5.21
CA ILE A 376 -6.18 9.67 -5.25
C ILE A 376 -4.91 10.54 -5.39
N GLU A 377 -3.82 10.19 -4.70
CA GLU A 377 -2.55 10.90 -4.83
C GLU A 377 -1.93 10.72 -6.24
N ASN A 378 -2.11 9.56 -6.88
CA ASN A 378 -1.66 9.36 -8.27
C ASN A 378 -2.45 10.27 -9.21
N MET A 379 -3.78 10.29 -9.08
CA MET A 379 -4.64 11.17 -9.85
C MET A 379 -4.29 12.65 -9.62
N ARG A 380 -4.03 13.04 -8.37
CA ARG A 380 -3.58 14.38 -8.02
C ARG A 380 -2.30 14.78 -8.78
N ARG A 381 -1.29 13.91 -8.83
CA ARG A 381 -0.04 14.14 -9.58
C ARG A 381 -0.24 14.14 -11.09
N GLU A 382 -1.20 13.37 -11.58
CA GLU A 382 -1.61 13.35 -12.99
C GLU A 382 -2.37 14.62 -13.43
N GLY A 383 -2.63 15.58 -12.54
CA GLY A 383 -3.29 16.85 -12.87
C GLY A 383 -4.79 16.91 -12.55
N PHE A 384 -5.34 15.90 -11.87
CA PHE A 384 -6.76 15.87 -11.52
C PHE A 384 -7.09 16.79 -10.34
N GLU A 385 -8.27 17.40 -10.40
CA GLU A 385 -8.90 18.03 -9.24
C GLU A 385 -10.15 17.23 -8.86
N LEU A 386 -10.20 16.79 -7.60
CA LEU A 386 -11.19 15.85 -7.11
C LEU A 386 -11.80 16.34 -5.80
N SER A 387 -13.04 15.94 -5.55
CA SER A 387 -13.64 16.01 -4.22
C SER A 387 -13.82 14.60 -3.67
N ILE A 388 -13.37 14.37 -2.44
CA ILE A 388 -13.34 13.07 -1.78
C ILE A 388 -14.19 13.12 -0.52
N SER A 389 -15.15 12.20 -0.39
CA SER A 389 -15.96 12.05 0.82
C SER A 389 -15.25 11.27 1.91
N ARG A 390 -15.82 11.31 3.12
CA ARG A 390 -15.38 10.44 4.21
C ARG A 390 -15.46 8.96 3.78
N PRO A 391 -14.46 8.13 4.10
CA PRO A 391 -14.54 6.69 3.88
C PRO A 391 -15.67 6.09 4.72
N ARG A 392 -16.42 5.16 4.14
CA ARG A 392 -17.50 4.41 4.78
C ARG A 392 -17.28 2.94 4.56
N VAL A 393 -17.81 2.11 5.44
CA VAL A 393 -17.78 0.64 5.22
C VAL A 393 -18.85 0.23 4.22
N VAL A 394 -18.52 -0.78 3.42
CA VAL A 394 -19.46 -1.39 2.48
C VAL A 394 -20.34 -2.37 3.25
N TYR A 395 -21.56 -1.93 3.59
CA TYR A 395 -22.56 -2.76 4.25
C TYR A 395 -23.17 -3.77 3.29
N GLN A 396 -23.56 -4.93 3.82
CA GLN A 396 -24.36 -5.92 3.12
C GLN A 396 -25.73 -6.08 3.77
N THR A 397 -26.68 -6.65 3.04
CA THR A 397 -27.99 -7.00 3.57
C THR A 397 -28.14 -8.51 3.50
N ASN A 398 -28.45 -9.16 4.62
CA ASN A 398 -28.69 -10.60 4.63
C ASN A 398 -30.09 -10.94 4.06
N GLU A 399 -30.36 -12.23 3.90
CA GLU A 399 -31.66 -12.72 3.41
C GLU A 399 -32.86 -12.28 4.29
N ASN A 400 -32.61 -11.95 5.55
CA ASN A 400 -33.59 -11.47 6.52
C ASN A 400 -33.75 -9.94 6.54
N GLY A 401 -33.06 -9.21 5.66
CA GLY A 401 -33.13 -7.74 5.61
C GLY A 401 -32.30 -7.00 6.66
N GLN A 402 -31.51 -7.71 7.48
CA GLN A 402 -30.64 -7.09 8.48
C GLN A 402 -29.35 -6.56 7.84
N LYS A 403 -28.86 -5.44 8.37
CA LYS A 403 -27.64 -4.77 7.93
C LYS A 403 -26.42 -5.48 8.52
N LEU A 404 -25.59 -6.04 7.66
CA LEU A 404 -24.32 -6.66 8.00
C LEU A 404 -23.17 -5.69 7.74
N GLU A 405 -22.16 -5.72 8.61
CA GLU A 405 -20.93 -4.97 8.48
C GLU A 405 -19.71 -5.89 8.39
N PRO A 406 -18.65 -5.48 7.67
CA PRO A 406 -17.43 -6.26 7.57
C PRO A 406 -16.66 -6.22 8.90
N ILE A 407 -16.21 -7.40 9.33
CA ILE A 407 -15.36 -7.62 10.50
C ILE A 407 -13.96 -8.02 10.04
N GLU A 408 -12.97 -7.45 10.69
CA GLU A 408 -11.56 -7.73 10.49
C GLU A 408 -10.96 -8.36 11.74
N ASP A 409 -10.17 -9.40 11.55
CA ASP A 409 -9.29 -9.95 12.57
C ASP A 409 -8.06 -9.05 12.66
N VAL A 410 -7.93 -8.37 13.79
CA VAL A 410 -6.88 -7.39 14.07
C VAL A 410 -5.89 -7.98 15.06
N MET A 411 -4.63 -8.00 14.67
CA MET A 411 -3.52 -8.44 15.53
C MET A 411 -2.60 -7.27 15.77
N ILE A 412 -2.43 -6.91 17.03
CA ILE A 412 -1.60 -5.78 17.44
C ILE A 412 -0.46 -6.28 18.33
N ASP A 413 0.77 -5.97 17.97
CA ASP A 413 1.95 -6.17 18.82
C ASP A 413 2.40 -4.80 19.32
N VAL A 414 2.37 -4.59 20.63
CA VAL A 414 2.78 -3.32 21.27
C VAL A 414 3.64 -3.57 22.49
N ASP A 415 4.45 -2.59 22.86
CA ASP A 415 5.15 -2.63 24.14
C ASP A 415 4.12 -2.64 25.28
N ASP A 416 4.43 -3.36 26.36
CA ASP A 416 3.48 -3.62 27.45
C ASP A 416 2.87 -2.33 28.03
N GLU A 417 3.64 -1.22 28.04
CA GLU A 417 3.21 0.09 28.52
C GLU A 417 2.07 0.74 27.70
N PHE A 418 1.95 0.41 26.40
CA PHE A 418 0.95 1.02 25.52
C PHE A 418 -0.32 0.15 25.37
N SER A 419 -0.28 -1.10 25.82
CA SER A 419 -1.37 -2.07 25.67
C SER A 419 -2.72 -1.55 26.19
N GLY A 420 -2.74 -0.92 27.37
CA GLY A 420 -3.96 -0.40 27.99
C GLY A 420 -4.67 0.67 27.16
N VAL A 421 -3.91 1.65 26.64
CA VAL A 421 -4.45 2.77 25.83
C VAL A 421 -5.03 2.25 24.52
N VAL A 422 -4.36 1.29 23.89
CA VAL A 422 -4.82 0.68 22.63
C VAL A 422 -6.13 -0.09 22.84
N ILE A 423 -6.21 -0.90 23.89
CA ILE A 423 -7.41 -1.69 24.22
C ILE A 423 -8.58 -0.75 24.52
N GLU A 424 -8.37 0.29 25.32
CA GLU A 424 -9.43 1.26 25.68
C GLU A 424 -10.02 1.91 24.43
N LYS A 425 -9.17 2.46 23.55
CA LYS A 425 -9.61 3.14 22.33
C LYS A 425 -10.32 2.20 21.35
N LEU A 426 -9.80 0.99 21.13
CA LEU A 426 -10.44 0.05 20.22
C LEU A 426 -11.75 -0.49 20.78
N SER A 427 -11.83 -0.74 22.09
CA SER A 427 -13.07 -1.15 22.76
C SER A 427 -14.16 -0.07 22.66
N ALA A 428 -13.79 1.20 22.84
CA ALA A 428 -14.70 2.34 22.63
C ALA A 428 -15.25 2.37 21.20
N ARG A 429 -14.44 1.92 20.24
CA ARG A 429 -14.80 1.76 18.83
C ARG A 429 -15.46 0.41 18.52
N LYS A 430 -16.02 -0.31 19.51
CA LYS A 430 -16.73 -1.60 19.32
C LYS A 430 -15.86 -2.78 18.86
N ALA A 431 -14.54 -2.70 19.03
CA ALA A 431 -13.68 -3.86 18.90
C ALA A 431 -13.90 -4.85 20.06
N GLU A 432 -13.79 -6.14 19.77
CA GLU A 432 -13.96 -7.21 20.73
C GLU A 432 -12.62 -7.92 20.93
N LEU A 433 -12.12 -7.92 22.18
CA LEU A 433 -10.88 -8.62 22.51
C LEU A 433 -11.12 -10.13 22.51
N THR A 434 -10.42 -10.85 21.65
CA THR A 434 -10.53 -12.31 21.52
C THR A 434 -9.44 -13.05 22.29
N ASP A 435 -8.20 -12.55 22.23
CA ASP A 435 -7.06 -13.13 22.92
C ASP A 435 -6.04 -12.03 23.25
N MET A 436 -5.27 -12.26 24.31
CA MET A 436 -4.20 -11.37 24.75
C MET A 436 -3.13 -12.19 25.43
N GLY A 437 -1.88 -12.03 25.00
CA GLY A 437 -0.76 -12.75 25.59
C GLY A 437 0.57 -12.07 25.34
N PRO A 438 1.62 -12.48 26.08
CA PRO A 438 2.96 -11.98 25.83
C PRO A 438 3.45 -12.47 24.45
N SER A 439 4.03 -11.57 23.67
CA SER A 439 4.67 -11.88 22.38
C SER A 439 6.19 -12.06 22.49
N GLY A 440 6.75 -11.99 23.71
CA GLY A 440 8.18 -11.99 23.98
C GLY A 440 8.79 -10.57 24.05
N ALA A 441 9.98 -10.48 24.66
CA ALA A 441 10.77 -9.24 24.75
C ALA A 441 10.04 -7.98 25.28
N GLY A 442 9.15 -8.13 26.27
CA GLY A 442 8.40 -7.01 26.87
C GLY A 442 7.29 -6.44 25.98
N LYS A 443 6.81 -7.25 25.02
CA LYS A 443 5.70 -6.92 24.13
C LYS A 443 4.50 -7.80 24.42
N THR A 444 3.33 -7.22 24.22
CA THR A 444 2.04 -7.90 24.30
C THR A 444 1.43 -7.98 22.91
N ARG A 445 0.95 -9.18 22.55
CA ARG A 445 0.11 -9.43 21.39
C ARG A 445 -1.35 -9.38 21.80
N ILE A 446 -2.11 -8.55 21.11
CA ILE A 446 -3.54 -8.32 21.32
C ILE A 446 -4.25 -8.79 20.05
N GLN A 447 -5.20 -9.71 20.17
CA GLN A 447 -6.04 -10.17 19.07
C GLN A 447 -7.46 -9.68 19.28
N LEU A 448 -7.98 -8.92 18.32
CA LEU A 448 -9.29 -8.31 18.37
C LEU A 448 -10.10 -8.66 17.12
N LYS A 449 -11.40 -8.77 17.27
CA LYS A 449 -12.36 -8.69 16.16
C LYS A 449 -12.91 -7.27 16.10
N CYS A 450 -12.58 -6.57 15.02
CA CYS A 450 -12.93 -5.17 14.85
C CYS A 450 -13.89 -5.01 13.67
N PRO A 451 -15.02 -4.29 13.82
CA PRO A 451 -15.71 -3.75 12.66
C PRO A 451 -14.75 -2.88 11.84
N SER A 452 -14.74 -3.01 10.50
CA SER A 452 -13.81 -2.25 9.66
C SER A 452 -13.90 -0.73 9.89
N ARG A 453 -15.11 -0.23 10.20
CA ARG A 453 -15.36 1.20 10.48
C ARG A 453 -14.66 1.70 11.74
N SER A 454 -14.34 0.81 12.68
CA SER A 454 -13.61 1.13 13.90
C SER A 454 -12.15 1.50 13.60
N LEU A 455 -11.60 0.93 12.53
CA LEU A 455 -10.21 1.12 12.14
C LEU A 455 -10.01 2.37 11.26
N ILE A 456 -11.09 2.96 10.75
CA ILE A 456 -11.06 4.17 9.92
C ILE A 456 -10.42 5.31 10.72
N GLY A 457 -9.34 5.87 10.18
CA GLY A 457 -8.52 6.91 10.81
C GLY A 457 -7.73 6.50 12.07
N TYR A 458 -7.92 5.29 12.61
CA TYR A 458 -7.26 4.88 13.85
C TYR A 458 -5.75 4.64 13.67
N GLN A 459 -5.30 4.28 12.47
CA GLN A 459 -3.89 3.96 12.24
C GLN A 459 -2.94 5.13 12.57
N GLY A 460 -3.33 6.37 12.27
CA GLY A 460 -2.55 7.56 12.63
C GLY A 460 -2.51 7.83 14.13
N GLU A 461 -3.64 7.61 14.83
CA GLU A 461 -3.71 7.70 16.29
C GLU A 461 -2.87 6.60 16.96
N PHE A 462 -2.96 5.37 16.46
CA PHE A 462 -2.22 4.22 16.97
C PHE A 462 -0.71 4.44 16.92
N LEU A 463 -0.18 4.96 15.81
CA LEU A 463 1.24 5.31 15.70
C LEU A 463 1.63 6.41 16.70
N THR A 464 0.74 7.35 16.97
CA THR A 464 1.00 8.43 17.95
C THR A 464 0.99 7.87 19.38
N ASP A 465 0.00 7.04 19.72
CA ASP A 465 -0.17 6.44 21.05
C ASP A 465 0.99 5.50 21.40
N THR A 466 1.46 4.74 20.42
CA THR A 466 2.57 3.77 20.58
C THR A 466 3.93 4.39 20.29
N ARG A 467 4.00 5.70 20.00
CA ARG A 467 5.23 6.38 19.56
C ARG A 467 5.93 5.69 18.38
N GLY A 468 5.15 5.01 17.54
CA GLY A 468 5.60 4.27 16.37
C GLY A 468 6.14 2.87 16.63
N SER A 469 6.22 2.40 17.89
CA SER A 469 6.74 1.06 18.21
C SER A 469 5.74 -0.07 17.95
N GLY A 470 4.45 0.27 17.91
CA GLY A 470 3.35 -0.67 17.73
C GLY A 470 3.22 -1.17 16.29
N VAL A 471 2.82 -2.44 16.16
CA VAL A 471 2.48 -3.09 14.89
C VAL A 471 0.99 -3.36 14.89
N LEU A 472 0.26 -2.87 13.89
CA LEU A 472 -1.16 -3.20 13.70
C LEU A 472 -1.32 -3.93 12.37
N ASN A 473 -1.82 -5.16 12.45
CA ASN A 473 -2.18 -5.98 11.31
C ASN A 473 -3.69 -6.20 11.32
N ARG A 474 -4.30 -6.22 10.14
CA ARG A 474 -5.73 -6.49 9.98
C ARG A 474 -5.95 -7.37 8.75
N VAL A 475 -6.88 -8.30 8.85
CA VAL A 475 -7.29 -9.17 7.74
C VAL A 475 -8.80 -9.27 7.76
N PHE A 476 -9.43 -9.20 6.58
CA PHE A 476 -10.86 -9.43 6.46
C PHE A 476 -11.21 -10.83 6.98
N SER A 477 -12.18 -10.90 7.89
CA SER A 477 -12.64 -12.16 8.48
C SER A 477 -13.94 -12.60 7.83
N HIS A 478 -15.02 -11.84 8.04
CA HIS A 478 -16.37 -12.15 7.56
C HIS A 478 -17.30 -10.95 7.78
N TYR A 479 -18.58 -11.10 7.44
CA TYR A 479 -19.63 -10.12 7.75
C TYR A 479 -20.41 -10.56 9.00
N GLU A 480 -20.61 -9.64 9.95
CA GLU A 480 -21.45 -9.84 11.14
C GLU A 480 -22.57 -8.78 11.21
N GLU A 481 -23.54 -8.96 12.11
CA GLU A 481 -24.58 -7.95 12.36
C GLU A 481 -23.98 -6.63 12.89
N HIS A 482 -24.58 -5.51 12.50
CA HIS A 482 -24.09 -4.17 12.87
C HIS A 482 -24.02 -3.96 14.40
N LYS A 483 -22.81 -3.73 14.93
CA LYS A 483 -22.48 -3.58 16.37
C LYS A 483 -22.84 -2.19 16.98
N GLY A 484 -23.75 -1.45 16.35
CA GLY A 484 -24.27 -0.15 16.85
C GLY A 484 -23.37 1.05 16.52
N ALA A 485 -23.77 2.27 16.90
CA ALA A 485 -23.03 3.49 16.52
C ALA A 485 -21.65 3.61 17.19
N ILE A 486 -20.70 4.24 16.47
CA ILE A 486 -19.41 4.71 17.00
C ILE A 486 -19.48 6.24 17.04
N GLU A 487 -18.99 6.85 18.12
CA GLU A 487 -18.97 8.30 18.25
C GLU A 487 -18.01 8.94 17.23
N GLY A 488 -18.43 10.06 16.64
CA GLY A 488 -17.62 10.84 15.70
C GLY A 488 -16.58 11.72 16.39
N ARG A 489 -16.03 12.67 15.63
CA ARG A 489 -15.07 13.66 16.13
C ARG A 489 -15.68 14.48 17.29
N LEU A 490 -14.94 14.59 18.40
CA LEU A 490 -15.36 15.34 19.59
C LEU A 490 -15.32 16.87 19.40
N LYS A 491 -14.51 17.36 18.47
CA LYS A 491 -14.28 18.79 18.21
C LYS A 491 -14.94 19.22 16.90
N GLY A 492 -15.46 20.44 16.86
CA GLY A 492 -15.99 21.06 15.64
C GLY A 492 -14.89 21.65 14.76
N VAL A 493 -15.28 22.26 13.66
CA VAL A 493 -14.37 22.96 12.73
C VAL A 493 -14.62 24.46 12.66
N LEU A 494 -13.57 25.19 12.32
CA LEU A 494 -13.62 26.60 11.97
C LEU A 494 -13.84 26.72 10.46
N VAL A 495 -14.99 27.27 10.06
CA VAL A 495 -15.41 27.35 8.65
C VAL A 495 -15.35 28.79 8.17
N SER A 496 -14.67 29.04 7.05
CA SER A 496 -14.64 30.36 6.45
C SER A 496 -16.03 30.76 5.94
N ASN A 497 -16.42 32.00 6.22
CA ASN A 497 -17.67 32.57 5.70
C ASN A 497 -17.48 33.51 4.51
N SER A 498 -16.24 33.74 4.08
CA SER A 498 -15.87 34.76 3.09
C SER A 498 -14.84 34.24 2.08
N ASP A 499 -14.83 34.85 0.90
CA ASP A 499 -13.86 34.57 -0.17
C ASP A 499 -12.73 35.61 -0.15
N GLY A 500 -11.48 35.15 -0.18
CA GLY A 500 -10.30 36.03 -0.23
C GLY A 500 -9.05 35.41 0.39
N ASP A 501 -7.99 36.22 0.50
CA ASP A 501 -6.72 35.79 1.08
C ASP A 501 -6.74 35.95 2.61
N THR A 502 -6.26 34.94 3.33
CA THR A 502 -6.20 34.96 4.79
C THR A 502 -5.31 36.08 5.31
N ALA A 503 -5.83 36.88 6.24
CA ALA A 503 -5.07 37.95 6.89
C ALA A 503 -4.37 37.42 8.14
N ALA A 504 -3.08 37.70 8.31
CA ALA A 504 -2.33 37.27 9.51
C ALA A 504 -2.98 37.75 10.82
N PHE A 505 -3.51 38.98 10.82
CA PHE A 505 -4.24 39.53 11.96
C PHE A 505 -5.54 38.75 12.27
N ALA A 506 -6.26 38.27 11.25
CA ALA A 506 -7.46 37.48 11.45
C ALA A 506 -7.11 36.12 12.05
N LEU A 507 -6.13 35.42 11.47
CA LEU A 507 -5.69 34.11 11.95
C LEU A 507 -5.18 34.16 13.39
N TRP A 508 -4.42 35.19 13.76
CA TRP A 508 -3.93 35.37 15.12
C TRP A 508 -5.06 35.48 16.16
N ASN A 509 -6.14 36.20 15.84
CA ASN A 509 -7.32 36.26 16.70
C ASN A 509 -8.14 34.95 16.73
N LEU A 510 -7.98 34.10 15.70
CA LEU A 510 -8.67 32.82 15.59
C LEU A 510 -7.90 31.68 16.27
N GLU A 511 -6.59 31.82 16.50
CA GLU A 511 -5.78 30.86 17.25
C GLU A 511 -6.31 30.65 18.68
N ASP A 512 -6.87 31.70 19.31
CA ASP A 512 -7.54 31.59 20.61
C ASP A 512 -8.76 30.64 20.60
N ARG A 513 -9.33 30.41 19.41
CA ARG A 513 -10.51 29.55 19.22
C ARG A 513 -10.15 28.14 18.79
N GLY A 514 -8.92 27.88 18.37
CA GLY A 514 -8.49 26.56 17.96
C GLY A 514 -7.26 26.54 17.05
N VAL A 515 -6.97 25.38 16.47
CA VAL A 515 -5.74 25.15 15.71
C VAL A 515 -5.97 25.43 14.22
N MET A 516 -5.17 26.30 13.62
CA MET A 516 -5.31 26.64 12.19
C MET A 516 -4.72 25.56 11.27
N PHE A 517 -5.31 25.40 10.08
CA PHE A 517 -4.82 24.54 8.99
C PHE A 517 -4.22 25.33 7.81
N VAL A 518 -4.48 26.64 7.76
CA VAL A 518 -4.05 27.55 6.71
C VAL A 518 -3.03 28.57 7.25
N ASN A 519 -2.06 28.96 6.43
CA ASN A 519 -1.20 30.12 6.71
C ASN A 519 -1.86 31.44 6.30
N ALA A 520 -1.24 32.55 6.66
CA ALA A 520 -1.55 33.87 6.12
C ALA A 520 -1.22 33.95 4.62
N GLY A 521 -2.06 34.65 3.85
CA GLY A 521 -1.93 34.80 2.40
C GLY A 521 -2.45 33.60 1.58
N GLU A 522 -3.05 32.61 2.22
CA GLU A 522 -3.67 31.48 1.53
C GLU A 522 -5.10 31.85 1.06
N LYS A 523 -5.47 31.40 -0.15
CA LYS A 523 -6.81 31.62 -0.70
C LYS A 523 -7.84 30.80 0.06
N THR A 524 -8.90 31.46 0.48
CA THR A 524 -10.06 30.84 1.15
C THR A 524 -11.35 31.21 0.44
N TYR A 525 -12.38 30.39 0.68
CA TYR A 525 -13.73 30.60 0.17
C TYR A 525 -14.77 30.20 1.22
N GLN A 526 -16.01 30.66 1.04
CA GLN A 526 -17.12 30.32 1.92
C GLN A 526 -17.33 28.80 1.98
N GLY A 527 -17.38 28.24 3.18
CA GLY A 527 -17.54 26.80 3.42
C GLY A 527 -16.23 26.02 3.50
N MET A 528 -15.08 26.65 3.21
CA MET A 528 -13.76 26.06 3.42
C MET A 528 -13.46 25.95 4.91
N ILE A 529 -12.98 24.78 5.35
CA ILE A 529 -12.53 24.55 6.72
C ILE A 529 -11.09 25.05 6.84
N ILE A 530 -10.86 25.94 7.80
CA ILE A 530 -9.57 26.63 7.98
C ILE A 530 -8.88 26.28 9.30
N GLY A 531 -9.53 25.49 10.16
CA GLY A 531 -8.97 25.05 11.44
C GLY A 531 -9.89 24.11 12.22
N GLU A 532 -9.35 23.53 13.28
CA GLU A 532 -10.07 22.74 14.29
C GLU A 532 -10.54 23.67 15.42
N ASN A 533 -11.80 23.58 15.82
CA ASN A 533 -12.31 24.35 16.96
C ASN A 533 -11.86 23.71 18.28
N SER A 534 -11.62 24.53 19.30
CA SER A 534 -11.40 24.09 20.68
C SER A 534 -12.64 23.48 21.32
N ARG A 535 -13.83 23.78 20.77
CA ARG A 535 -15.14 23.27 21.20
C ARG A 535 -15.69 22.24 20.22
N TRP A 536 -16.79 21.59 20.63
CA TRP A 536 -17.46 20.54 19.87
C TRP A 536 -18.30 21.06 18.69
N ASP A 537 -18.71 22.33 18.71
CA ASP A 537 -19.57 22.93 17.69
C ASP A 537 -18.77 23.53 16.51
N ASP A 538 -19.36 23.50 15.31
CA ASP A 538 -18.80 24.19 14.15
C ASP A 538 -18.99 25.71 14.26
N LEU A 539 -17.94 26.48 13.96
CA LEU A 539 -17.96 27.94 14.04
C LEU A 539 -17.62 28.60 12.71
N ASP A 540 -18.56 29.36 12.17
CA ASP A 540 -18.32 30.22 11.01
C ASP A 540 -17.48 31.45 11.41
N VAL A 541 -16.33 31.62 10.77
CA VAL A 541 -15.35 32.68 11.05
C VAL A 541 -14.96 33.42 9.78
N ASN A 542 -14.46 34.65 9.95
CA ASN A 542 -13.98 35.47 8.84
C ASN A 542 -12.45 35.53 8.87
N PRO A 543 -11.75 34.81 7.97
CA PRO A 543 -10.28 34.79 7.93
C PRO A 543 -9.65 35.97 7.18
N ILE A 544 -10.45 36.85 6.56
CA ILE A 544 -9.95 37.96 5.73
C ILE A 544 -9.94 39.30 6.48
N LYS A 545 -10.35 39.31 7.76
CA LYS A 545 -10.50 40.54 8.54
C LYS A 545 -9.16 41.21 8.82
N GLY A 546 -8.90 42.33 8.15
CA GLY A 546 -7.74 43.18 8.42
C GLY A 546 -7.80 43.91 9.76
N LYS A 547 -6.66 44.41 10.23
CA LYS A 547 -6.54 45.29 11.40
C LYS A 547 -7.28 46.59 11.11
N GLN A 548 -8.27 46.95 11.93
CA GLN A 548 -8.91 48.26 11.81
C GLN A 548 -7.94 49.32 12.33
N LEU A 549 -7.54 50.24 11.44
CA LEU A 549 -6.73 51.40 11.81
C LEU A 549 -7.60 52.39 12.58
N THR A 550 -7.61 52.32 13.90
CA THR A 550 -8.09 53.43 14.71
C THR A 550 -7.08 54.58 14.59
N ASN A 551 -7.53 55.76 14.17
CA ASN A 551 -6.75 57.01 13.99
C ASN A 551 -6.12 57.58 15.29
N VAL A 552 -5.88 56.74 16.30
CA VAL A 552 -5.16 57.10 17.52
C VAL A 552 -3.72 56.68 17.33
N ARG A 553 -2.84 57.66 17.17
CA ARG A 553 -1.38 57.51 17.15
C ARG A 553 -0.90 56.83 18.44
N ALA A 554 -0.83 55.51 18.44
CA ALA A 554 -0.05 54.77 19.42
C ALA A 554 1.39 54.71 18.88
N SER A 555 2.25 55.59 19.39
CA SER A 555 3.70 55.50 19.27
C SER A 555 4.18 54.29 20.08
N GLY A 556 4.09 53.11 19.50
CA GLY A 556 4.58 51.85 20.06
C GLY A 556 4.78 50.88 18.90
N LYS A 557 5.94 50.22 18.85
CA LYS A 557 6.36 49.31 17.77
C LYS A 557 5.20 48.43 17.31
N ASP A 558 4.96 48.37 16.00
CA ASP A 558 4.10 47.34 15.41
C ASP A 558 4.59 45.98 15.92
N GLU A 559 3.88 45.38 16.86
CA GLU A 559 4.13 44.01 17.28
C GLU A 559 3.91 43.15 16.05
N ALA A 560 5.01 42.58 15.53
CA ALA A 560 4.95 41.62 14.45
C ALA A 560 4.07 40.46 14.92
N VAL A 561 2.89 40.32 14.31
CA VAL A 561 1.95 39.23 14.61
C VAL A 561 2.66 37.91 14.34
N ARG A 562 2.99 37.18 15.40
CA ARG A 562 3.64 35.87 15.32
C ARG A 562 2.56 34.81 15.33
N LEU A 563 2.37 34.15 14.20
CA LEU A 563 1.44 33.04 14.06
C LEU A 563 2.08 31.73 14.48
N THR A 564 1.27 30.86 15.08
CA THR A 564 1.63 29.46 15.31
C THR A 564 1.66 28.74 13.96
N PRO A 565 2.67 27.91 13.66
CA PRO A 565 2.68 27.12 12.43
C PRO A 565 1.39 26.28 12.31
N PRO A 566 0.67 26.36 11.19
CA PRO A 566 -0.59 25.62 11.05
C PRO A 566 -0.35 24.11 10.97
N ARG A 567 -1.34 23.34 11.43
CA ARG A 567 -1.35 21.89 11.27
C ARG A 567 -1.69 21.54 9.83
N LYS A 568 -0.66 21.29 9.01
CA LYS A 568 -0.80 20.77 7.65
C LYS A 568 -1.06 19.26 7.72
N MET A 569 -2.18 18.83 7.13
CA MET A 569 -2.55 17.42 7.05
C MET A 569 -2.09 16.83 5.72
N SER A 570 -1.63 15.57 5.75
CA SER A 570 -1.51 14.76 4.53
C SER A 570 -2.90 14.43 3.97
N LEU A 571 -2.95 13.86 2.77
CA LEU A 571 -4.20 13.41 2.15
C LEU A 571 -4.92 12.37 3.03
N GLU A 572 -4.18 11.39 3.55
CA GLU A 572 -4.71 10.34 4.41
C GLU A 572 -5.24 10.91 5.72
N GLN A 573 -4.49 11.82 6.34
CA GLN A 573 -4.93 12.52 7.55
C GLN A 573 -6.20 13.33 7.29
N ALA A 574 -6.29 14.01 6.16
CA ALA A 574 -7.47 14.77 5.75
C ALA A 574 -8.69 13.86 5.54
N ILE A 575 -8.54 12.75 4.82
CA ILE A 575 -9.59 11.75 4.56
C ILE A 575 -10.07 11.12 5.88
N ALA A 576 -9.16 10.83 6.80
CA ALA A 576 -9.49 10.29 8.12
C ALA A 576 -10.15 11.32 9.05
N TYR A 577 -9.88 12.61 8.86
CA TYR A 577 -10.34 13.70 9.74
C TYR A 577 -11.76 14.19 9.44
N ILE A 578 -12.21 14.12 8.19
CA ILE A 578 -13.49 14.70 7.77
C ILE A 578 -14.71 13.93 8.31
N GLU A 579 -15.77 14.67 8.59
CA GLU A 579 -17.08 14.15 8.98
C GLU A 579 -18.02 13.94 7.77
N GLU A 580 -19.23 13.41 7.99
CA GLU A 580 -20.16 13.05 6.91
C GLU A 580 -20.64 14.24 6.05
N ASP A 581 -20.66 15.44 6.61
CA ASP A 581 -21.04 16.68 5.92
C ASP A 581 -19.81 17.48 5.45
N GLU A 582 -18.65 16.84 5.35
CA GLU A 582 -17.36 17.39 4.97
C GLU A 582 -16.75 16.62 3.78
N LEU A 583 -15.95 17.33 2.98
CA LEU A 583 -15.25 16.81 1.82
C LEU A 583 -13.79 17.27 1.82
N VAL A 584 -12.91 16.43 1.30
CA VAL A 584 -11.53 16.80 0.98
C VAL A 584 -11.47 17.24 -0.49
N GLU A 585 -11.06 18.47 -0.73
CA GLU A 585 -10.71 18.97 -2.06
C GLU A 585 -9.23 18.68 -2.32
N VAL A 586 -8.96 17.91 -3.38
CA VAL A 586 -7.62 17.45 -3.74
C VAL A 586 -7.25 18.03 -5.10
N THR A 587 -6.19 18.83 -5.16
CA THR A 587 -5.64 19.41 -6.40
C THR A 587 -4.16 19.11 -6.50
N PRO A 588 -3.52 19.25 -7.68
CA PRO A 588 -2.09 18.99 -7.85
C PRO A 588 -1.19 19.72 -6.84
N LYS A 589 -1.60 20.92 -6.40
CA LYS A 589 -0.80 21.77 -5.50
C LYS A 589 -1.31 21.82 -4.07
N SER A 590 -2.60 21.58 -3.84
CA SER A 590 -3.25 21.84 -2.55
C SER A 590 -4.13 20.66 -2.11
N ILE A 591 -4.23 20.48 -0.80
CA ILE A 591 -5.25 19.65 -0.16
C ILE A 591 -6.01 20.59 0.77
N ARG A 592 -7.33 20.67 0.60
CA ARG A 592 -8.20 21.56 1.37
C ARG A 592 -9.36 20.77 1.95
N LEU A 593 -9.87 21.24 3.08
CA LEU A 593 -11.06 20.70 3.71
C LEU A 593 -12.21 21.67 3.49
N ARG A 594 -13.42 21.17 3.24
CA ARG A 594 -14.62 22.00 3.09
C ARG A 594 -15.85 21.28 3.63
N LYS A 595 -16.89 22.04 3.98
CA LYS A 595 -18.22 21.46 4.17
C LYS A 595 -18.78 21.06 2.80
N GLU A 596 -19.56 19.99 2.72
CA GLU A 596 -20.28 19.56 1.52
C GLU A 596 -21.16 20.70 0.99
N ILE A 597 -21.95 21.30 1.90
CA ILE A 597 -22.76 22.49 1.63
C ILE A 597 -21.99 23.74 2.08
N LEU A 598 -21.58 24.55 1.11
CA LEU A 598 -20.75 25.72 1.38
C LEU A 598 -21.50 26.82 2.15
N ASN A 599 -22.74 27.12 1.74
CA ASN A 599 -23.51 28.23 2.29
C ASN A 599 -24.01 27.93 3.73
N PRO A 600 -23.65 28.75 4.73
CA PRO A 600 -24.07 28.55 6.13
C PRO A 600 -25.60 28.47 6.31
N SER A 601 -26.37 29.23 5.53
CA SER A 601 -27.83 29.28 5.62
C SER A 601 -28.49 27.97 5.18
N PHE A 602 -27.89 27.26 4.21
CA PHE A 602 -28.37 25.95 3.77
C PHE A 602 -27.94 24.84 4.71
N ARG A 603 -26.72 24.92 5.29
CA ARG A 603 -26.27 23.97 6.33
C ARG A 603 -27.23 23.88 7.51
N LYS A 604 -27.66 25.03 8.05
CA LYS A 604 -28.61 25.09 9.19
C LYS A 604 -30.00 24.50 8.90
N LYS A 605 -30.40 24.40 7.63
CA LYS A 605 -31.68 23.79 7.24
C LYS A 605 -31.60 22.26 7.19
N ARG A 606 -30.45 21.68 6.81
CA ARG A 606 -30.23 20.22 6.74
C ARG A 606 -30.23 19.58 8.14
N VAL A 607 -29.57 20.22 9.11
CA VAL A 607 -29.55 19.79 10.53
C VAL A 607 -30.94 19.76 11.19
N ARG A 608 -31.97 20.36 10.57
CA ARG A 608 -33.36 20.32 11.08
C ARG A 608 -34.20 19.21 10.44
N ALA A 609 -33.70 18.54 9.40
CA ALA A 609 -34.46 17.57 8.60
C ALA A 609 -34.06 16.11 8.90
N ASP A 610 -32.86 15.90 9.44
CA ASP A 610 -32.41 14.65 10.09
C ASP A 610 -32.75 14.69 11.59
#